data_AF-A0A8S1APZ6-F1
#
_entry.id   AF-A0A8S1APZ6-F1
#
_cell.length_a   1.000
_cell.length_b   1.000
_cell.length_c   1.000
_cell.angle_alpha   90.00
_cell.angle_beta   90.00
_cell.angle_gamma   90.00
#
_symmetry.space_group_name_H-M   'P 1'
#
loop_
_entity.id
_entity.type
_entity.pdbx_description
1 polymer ?
#
loop_
_entity_poly.entity_id
_entity_poly.type
_entity_poly.pdbx_seq_one_letter_code
_entity_poly.pdbx_strand_id
1 'polypeptide(L)'
;MKHPVILDGRNKVAKLIVKHYHVLTGHGSQEMVVNNLKQNYWIIRLRPTVKEITTKCMLCKLRKVKPHVPLMGDLPTARVAHHQRPFTHCGVDLFGPMEVTVGRRREKRYGVLFTCLTVQAILAETVSTLSTDSLIMGLRRMASRRGWPAHLYSDNGTNLRGADAELKKFTSELDEQSMQTAVSIHGTRWTFIPPASPHWGGAWERLIRSVKVTLRVVLKERAPREELLTTLLAEVEAIVNGRPLSHVSVDVNSEESLTPNHFLLGSSSVIPQLGNFDDSDLFLRRQWRIAQRLADMFWRRWVTEVLPEMIPRQKWTQDSERPLQVGDLVFIADPNAPRNIWPRGIIEEVFLVKTVECEWFQFERNWVVLRDLLLESLEFL
;
A
#
# COMPACT_ATOMS: atom_id res chain seq x y z
N MET A 1 -41.28 -2.71 40.74
CA MET A 1 -40.87 -2.14 42.05
C MET A 1 -42.12 -1.67 42.78
N LYS A 2 -42.37 -2.12 44.03
CA LYS A 2 -43.59 -1.72 44.79
C LYS A 2 -43.48 -0.31 45.43
N HIS A 3 -42.26 0.17 45.71
CA HIS A 3 -42.00 1.54 46.21
C HIS A 3 -40.67 2.09 45.65
N PRO A 4 -40.66 2.78 44.50
CA PRO A 4 -39.43 3.30 43.92
C PRO A 4 -38.93 4.57 44.64
N VAL A 5 -37.62 4.70 44.81
CA VAL A 5 -37.01 5.95 45.28
C VAL A 5 -37.10 6.99 44.16
N ILE A 6 -37.86 8.05 44.40
CA ILE A 6 -38.08 9.13 43.43
C ILE A 6 -37.01 10.21 43.63
N LEU A 7 -36.27 10.54 42.57
CA LEU A 7 -35.23 11.56 42.59
C LEU A 7 -35.40 12.52 41.40
N ASP A 8 -35.08 13.80 41.59
CA ASP A 8 -34.92 14.73 40.46
C ASP A 8 -33.50 14.62 39.90
N GLY A 9 -33.37 14.40 38.59
CA GLY A 9 -32.09 14.36 37.87
C GLY A 9 -31.25 15.65 37.95
N ARG A 10 -31.85 16.78 38.38
CA ARG A 10 -31.12 18.02 38.70
C ARG A 10 -30.33 17.92 40.00
N ASN A 11 -30.76 17.09 40.95
CA ASN A 11 -30.14 16.97 42.25
C ASN A 11 -28.74 16.34 42.13
N LYS A 12 -27.77 16.87 42.89
CA LYS A 12 -26.39 16.37 42.96
C LYS A 12 -26.34 14.88 43.30
N VAL A 13 -27.22 14.39 44.17
CA VAL A 13 -27.28 12.97 44.56
C VAL A 13 -27.68 12.11 43.36
N ALA A 14 -28.69 12.51 42.59
CA ALA A 14 -29.10 11.79 41.38
C ALA A 14 -27.97 11.74 40.34
N LYS A 15 -27.23 12.85 40.16
CA LYS A 15 -26.05 12.90 39.26
C LYS A 15 -24.93 11.97 39.70
N LEU A 16 -24.67 11.85 41.01
CA LEU A 16 -23.68 10.92 41.54
C LEU A 16 -24.09 9.46 41.35
N ILE A 17 -25.37 9.13 41.57
CA ILE A 17 -25.92 7.79 41.31
C ILE A 17 -25.78 7.44 39.83
N VAL A 18 -26.18 8.35 38.93
CA VAL A 18 -26.03 8.16 37.48
C VAL A 18 -24.56 7.96 37.09
N LYS A 19 -23.64 8.74 37.67
CA LYS A 19 -22.19 8.58 37.44
C LYS A 19 -21.67 7.23 37.91
N HIS A 20 -22.11 6.76 39.08
CA HIS A 20 -21.74 5.43 39.59
C HIS A 20 -22.17 4.32 38.63
N TYR A 21 -23.44 4.31 38.20
CA TYR A 21 -23.96 3.32 37.26
C TYR A 21 -23.31 3.42 35.87
N HIS A 22 -22.96 4.63 35.42
CA HIS A 22 -22.22 4.82 34.17
C HIS A 22 -20.82 4.19 34.20
N VAL A 23 -20.12 4.25 35.34
CA VAL A 23 -18.81 3.62 35.54
C VAL A 23 -18.96 2.11 35.74
N LEU A 24 -19.93 1.68 36.54
CA LEU A 24 -20.21 0.26 36.81
C LEU A 24 -20.50 -0.54 35.53
N THR A 25 -21.19 0.09 34.58
CA THR A 25 -21.51 -0.49 33.27
C THR A 25 -20.36 -0.37 32.25
N GLY A 26 -19.14 -0.05 32.69
CA GLY A 26 -17.95 0.00 31.82
C GLY A 26 -17.98 1.12 30.77
N HIS A 27 -18.70 2.22 31.05
CA HIS A 27 -18.98 3.28 30.08
C HIS A 27 -19.78 2.84 28.85
N GLY A 28 -20.70 1.88 29.04
CA GLY A 28 -21.57 1.41 27.97
C GLY A 28 -22.60 2.44 27.49
N SER A 29 -23.52 1.99 26.63
CA SER A 29 -24.51 2.86 25.97
C SER A 29 -25.41 3.58 26.98
N GLN A 30 -25.95 4.74 26.59
CA GLN A 30 -26.87 5.51 27.44
C GLN A 30 -28.10 4.68 27.84
N GLU A 31 -28.61 3.85 26.93
CA GLU A 31 -29.75 2.95 27.20
C GLU A 31 -29.42 1.88 28.24
N MET A 32 -28.19 1.36 28.24
CA MET A 32 -27.76 0.38 29.23
C MET A 32 -27.72 0.97 30.64
N VAL A 33 -27.22 2.21 30.77
CA VAL A 33 -27.22 2.95 32.04
C VAL A 33 -28.65 3.26 32.50
N VAL A 34 -29.51 3.68 31.57
CA VAL A 34 -30.94 3.95 31.84
C VAL A 34 -31.67 2.70 32.33
N ASN A 35 -31.46 1.55 31.67
CA ASN A 35 -32.12 0.30 32.03
C ASN A 35 -31.72 -0.19 33.43
N ASN A 36 -30.42 -0.12 33.77
CA ASN A 36 -29.96 -0.48 35.12
C ASN A 36 -30.51 0.47 36.19
N LEU A 37 -30.58 1.77 35.90
CA LEU A 37 -31.12 2.75 36.86
C LEU A 37 -32.62 2.56 37.09
N LYS A 38 -33.40 2.20 36.06
CA LYS A 38 -34.85 1.95 36.18
C LYS A 38 -35.22 0.75 37.06
N GLN A 39 -34.29 -0.17 37.30
CA GLN A 39 -34.54 -1.31 38.19
C GLN A 39 -34.62 -0.87 39.66
N ASN A 40 -33.91 0.20 40.02
CA ASN A 40 -33.69 0.60 41.41
C ASN A 40 -34.20 2.03 41.74
N TYR A 41 -34.39 2.91 40.75
CA TYR A 41 -34.72 4.32 40.97
C TYR A 41 -35.73 4.86 39.95
N TRP A 42 -36.58 5.79 40.41
CA TRP A 42 -37.43 6.60 39.55
C TRP A 42 -36.88 8.03 39.45
N ILE A 43 -35.95 8.23 38.51
CA ILE A 43 -35.31 9.54 38.31
C ILE A 43 -36.11 10.37 37.29
N ILE A 44 -36.66 11.50 37.71
CA ILE A 44 -37.28 12.48 36.83
C ILE A 44 -36.18 13.09 35.94
N ARG A 45 -36.42 13.16 34.62
CA ARG A 45 -35.41 13.58 33.62
C ARG A 45 -34.16 12.67 33.57
N LEU A 46 -34.34 11.37 33.79
CA LEU A 46 -33.27 10.37 33.75
C LEU A 46 -32.42 10.44 32.47
N ARG A 47 -33.04 10.38 31.28
CA ARG A 47 -32.33 10.38 29.99
C ARG A 47 -31.45 11.63 29.78
N PRO A 48 -31.94 12.87 29.98
CA PRO A 48 -31.10 14.06 29.96
C PRO A 48 -29.93 14.01 30.94
N THR A 49 -30.16 13.50 32.15
CA THR A 49 -29.14 13.43 33.21
C THR A 49 -28.03 12.43 32.85
N VAL A 50 -28.40 11.26 32.32
CA VAL A 50 -27.46 10.26 31.78
C VAL A 50 -26.65 10.87 30.64
N LYS A 51 -27.29 11.56 29.68
CA LYS A 51 -26.60 12.24 28.58
C LYS A 51 -25.61 13.28 29.08
N GLU A 52 -25.96 14.09 30.07
CA GLU A 52 -25.06 15.08 30.68
C GLU A 52 -23.82 14.41 31.29
N ILE A 53 -24.00 13.33 32.05
CA ILE A 53 -22.89 12.62 32.70
C ILE A 53 -21.99 11.92 31.67
N THR A 54 -22.57 11.23 30.67
CA THR A 54 -21.79 10.57 29.61
C THR A 54 -21.02 11.57 28.75
N THR A 55 -21.60 12.73 28.43
CA THR A 55 -20.91 13.77 27.64
C THR A 55 -19.79 14.45 28.41
N LYS A 56 -19.90 14.58 29.73
CA LYS A 56 -18.83 15.12 30.60
C LYS A 56 -17.75 14.09 30.95
N CYS A 57 -17.99 12.80 30.72
CA CYS A 57 -17.02 11.74 31.01
C CYS A 57 -15.80 11.80 30.08
N MET A 58 -14.60 11.95 30.64
CA MET A 58 -13.36 12.01 29.87
C MET A 58 -13.06 10.71 29.10
N LEU A 59 -13.33 9.54 29.69
CA LEU A 59 -13.13 8.24 29.01
C LEU A 59 -14.07 8.09 27.81
N CYS A 60 -15.33 8.49 27.92
CA CYS A 60 -16.26 8.50 26.79
C CYS A 60 -15.88 9.53 25.72
N LYS A 61 -15.38 10.69 26.13
CA LYS A 61 -14.86 11.70 25.19
C LYS A 61 -13.69 11.11 24.41
N LEU A 62 -12.69 10.56 25.09
CA LEU A 62 -11.51 9.92 24.49
C LEU A 62 -11.89 8.80 23.52
N ARG A 63 -12.80 7.90 23.92
CA ARG A 63 -13.31 6.82 23.04
C ARG A 63 -14.04 7.32 21.79
N LYS A 64 -14.59 8.55 21.82
CA LYS A 64 -15.36 9.15 20.72
C LYS A 64 -14.53 10.09 19.84
N VAL A 65 -13.32 10.48 20.25
CA VAL A 65 -12.46 11.33 19.42
C VAL A 65 -12.11 10.54 18.16
N LYS A 66 -12.53 11.06 17.00
CA LYS A 66 -11.98 10.66 15.70
C LYS A 66 -10.92 11.70 15.32
N PRO A 67 -9.72 11.30 14.86
CA PRO A 67 -8.75 12.27 14.37
C PRO A 67 -9.37 13.05 13.20
N HIS A 68 -9.29 14.38 13.26
CA HIS A 68 -9.66 15.22 12.13
C HIS A 68 -8.62 14.99 11.04
N VAL A 69 -9.01 14.32 9.95
CA VAL A 69 -8.11 14.07 8.84
C VAL A 69 -8.00 15.40 8.07
N PRO A 70 -6.82 16.03 8.00
CA PRO A 70 -6.67 17.30 7.29
C PRO A 70 -7.09 17.13 5.82
N LEU A 71 -7.58 18.23 5.23
CA LEU A 71 -7.75 18.33 3.78
C LEU A 71 -6.44 17.91 3.09
N MET A 72 -6.54 17.24 1.94
CA MET A 72 -5.36 16.79 1.20
C MET A 72 -4.49 18.03 0.89
N GLY A 73 -3.32 18.11 1.54
CA GLY A 73 -2.33 19.14 1.23
C GLY A 73 -1.77 18.94 -0.17
N ASP A 74 -1.14 19.98 -0.70
CA ASP A 74 -0.53 19.95 -2.02
C ASP A 74 0.43 18.78 -2.20
N LEU A 75 0.45 18.23 -3.41
CA LEU A 75 1.42 17.21 -3.77
C LEU A 75 2.84 17.78 -3.62
N PRO A 76 3.78 17.04 -3.02
CA PRO A 76 5.17 17.46 -2.97
C PRO A 76 5.69 17.84 -4.36
N THR A 77 6.47 18.91 -4.47
CA THR A 77 7.06 19.38 -5.74
C THR A 77 7.80 18.28 -6.49
N ALA A 78 8.44 17.36 -5.76
CA ALA A 78 9.08 16.17 -6.29
C ALA A 78 8.15 15.25 -7.11
N ARG A 79 6.84 15.27 -6.88
CA ARG A 79 5.83 14.49 -7.63
C ARG A 79 5.35 15.19 -8.90
N VAL A 80 5.45 16.51 -8.95
CA VAL A 80 4.98 17.36 -10.08
C VAL A 80 6.16 17.87 -10.91
N ALA A 81 7.37 17.35 -10.65
CA ALA A 81 8.56 17.66 -11.40
C ALA A 81 8.46 17.05 -12.81
N HIS A 82 8.01 17.86 -13.76
CA HIS A 82 7.87 17.55 -15.17
C HIS A 82 9.19 17.81 -15.90
N HIS A 83 9.36 17.22 -17.10
CA HIS A 83 10.56 17.31 -17.94
C HIS A 83 11.89 16.89 -17.27
N GLN A 84 11.81 16.07 -16.23
CA GLN A 84 12.98 15.45 -15.61
C GLN A 84 13.01 13.97 -15.96
N ARG A 85 14.22 13.41 -16.08
CA ARG A 85 14.38 11.97 -16.27
C ARG A 85 13.73 11.20 -15.10
N PRO A 86 13.23 9.98 -15.33
CA PRO A 86 12.85 9.07 -14.26
C PRO A 86 13.99 8.91 -13.23
N PHE A 87 13.60 8.67 -11.97
CA PHE A 87 14.49 8.56 -10.82
C PHE A 87 15.31 9.82 -10.47
N THR A 88 14.94 11.01 -10.97
CA THR A 88 15.55 12.28 -10.49
C THR A 88 15.17 12.53 -9.04
N HIS A 89 13.89 12.33 -8.70
CA HIS A 89 13.36 12.28 -7.36
C HIS A 89 13.01 10.84 -7.02
N CYS A 90 13.72 10.25 -6.05
CA CYS A 90 13.64 8.82 -5.76
C CYS A 90 13.39 8.57 -4.28
N GLY A 91 12.41 7.74 -3.96
CA GLY A 91 12.29 7.09 -2.66
C GLY A 91 13.20 5.85 -2.61
N VAL A 92 13.80 5.58 -1.45
CA VAL A 92 14.55 4.34 -1.19
C VAL A 92 14.01 3.68 0.07
N ASP A 93 13.76 2.38 -0.03
CA ASP A 93 13.15 1.61 1.05
C ASP A 93 13.71 0.18 1.07
N LEU A 94 14.15 -0.30 2.24
CA LEU A 94 14.68 -1.64 2.40
C LEU A 94 13.60 -2.61 2.89
N PHE A 95 13.73 -3.88 2.50
CA PHE A 95 12.83 -4.93 2.95
C PHE A 95 13.52 -6.29 3.05
N GLY A 96 12.85 -7.21 3.75
CA GLY A 96 13.36 -8.52 4.10
C GLY A 96 13.26 -8.76 5.61
N PRO A 97 14.03 -9.72 6.15
CA PRO A 97 14.96 -10.60 5.43
C PRO A 97 14.24 -11.61 4.51
N MET A 98 14.89 -11.98 3.42
CA MET A 98 14.54 -13.12 2.56
C MET A 98 15.63 -14.18 2.72
N GLU A 99 15.26 -15.44 2.90
CA GLU A 99 16.24 -16.51 2.95
C GLU A 99 16.67 -16.90 1.53
N VAL A 100 17.97 -17.13 1.34
CA VAL A 100 18.53 -17.65 0.08
C VAL A 100 19.42 -18.85 0.35
N THR A 101 19.53 -19.73 -0.63
CA THR A 101 20.46 -20.86 -0.58
C THR A 101 21.80 -20.47 -1.17
N VAL A 102 22.85 -20.52 -0.35
CA VAL A 102 24.24 -20.36 -0.77
C VAL A 102 24.97 -21.68 -0.52
N GLY A 103 25.17 -22.46 -1.58
CA GLY A 103 25.72 -23.81 -1.46
C GLY A 103 24.85 -24.71 -0.58
N ARG A 104 25.38 -25.13 0.57
CA ARG A 104 24.68 -25.95 1.58
C ARG A 104 24.09 -25.14 2.74
N ARG A 105 24.23 -23.81 2.72
CA ARG A 105 23.81 -22.92 3.81
C ARG A 105 22.59 -22.10 3.40
N ARG A 106 21.81 -21.69 4.39
CA ARG A 106 20.79 -20.65 4.25
C ARG A 106 21.36 -19.34 4.75
N GLU A 107 21.27 -18.30 3.95
CA GLU A 107 21.71 -16.95 4.32
C GLU A 107 20.57 -15.96 4.16
N LYS A 108 20.62 -14.87 4.93
CA LYS A 108 19.68 -13.78 4.77
C LYS A 108 20.17 -12.87 3.65
N ARG A 109 19.23 -12.41 2.83
CA ARG A 109 19.38 -11.31 1.88
C ARG A 109 18.27 -10.31 2.12
N TYR A 110 18.52 -9.08 1.67
CA TYR A 110 17.56 -8.00 1.76
C TYR A 110 17.31 -7.46 0.36
N GLY A 111 16.14 -6.86 0.17
CA GLY A 111 15.83 -6.14 -1.05
C GLY A 111 15.87 -4.64 -0.79
N VAL A 112 16.24 -3.88 -1.81
CA VAL A 112 16.15 -2.42 -1.84
C VAL A 112 15.21 -2.05 -2.97
N LEU A 113 14.15 -1.31 -2.64
CA LEU A 113 13.23 -0.72 -3.60
C LEU A 113 13.59 0.74 -3.79
N PHE A 114 13.88 1.10 -5.03
CA PHE A 114 13.97 2.47 -5.48
C PHE A 114 12.66 2.82 -6.19
N THR A 115 12.03 3.92 -5.82
CA THR A 115 10.76 4.34 -6.41
C THR A 115 10.87 5.76 -6.94
N CYS A 116 10.61 5.94 -8.22
CA CYS A 116 10.55 7.25 -8.83
C CYS A 116 9.28 7.97 -8.40
N LEU A 117 9.42 9.18 -7.83
CA LEU A 117 8.28 9.94 -7.32
C LEU A 117 7.46 10.64 -8.42
N THR A 118 8.04 10.83 -9.61
CA THR A 118 7.37 11.49 -10.74
C THR A 118 6.51 10.51 -11.55
N VAL A 119 7.12 9.45 -12.09
CA VAL A 119 6.43 8.47 -12.94
C VAL A 119 5.96 7.21 -12.19
N GLN A 120 6.21 7.14 -10.88
CA GLN A 120 5.86 6.00 -10.03
C GLN A 120 6.47 4.66 -10.51
N ALA A 121 7.57 4.71 -11.24
CA ALA A 121 8.37 3.53 -11.58
C ALA A 121 9.06 2.97 -10.33
N ILE A 122 9.29 1.66 -10.29
CA ILE A 122 10.13 1.01 -9.28
C ILE A 122 11.38 0.41 -9.92
N LEU A 123 12.41 0.20 -9.11
CA LEU A 123 13.56 -0.64 -9.40
C LEU A 123 13.85 -1.47 -8.15
N ALA A 124 13.98 -2.79 -8.32
CA ALA A 124 14.17 -3.72 -7.21
C ALA A 124 15.55 -4.37 -7.29
N GLU A 125 16.33 -4.26 -6.22
CA GLU A 125 17.70 -4.76 -6.14
C GLU A 125 17.88 -5.69 -4.93
N THR A 126 18.69 -6.74 -5.08
CA THR A 126 19.14 -7.57 -3.95
C THR A 126 20.38 -6.96 -3.29
N VAL A 127 20.46 -7.01 -1.97
CA VAL A 127 21.65 -6.65 -1.19
C VAL A 127 21.95 -7.72 -0.14
N SER A 128 23.23 -7.93 0.14
CA SER A 128 23.68 -9.04 0.99
C SER A 128 23.35 -8.83 2.47
N THR A 129 23.46 -7.60 2.97
CA THR A 129 23.25 -7.26 4.38
C THR A 129 22.53 -5.91 4.54
N LEU A 130 22.07 -5.60 5.75
CA LEU A 130 21.55 -4.26 6.11
C LEU A 130 22.68 -3.26 6.43
N SER A 131 23.92 -3.50 5.97
CA SER A 131 25.01 -2.56 6.19
C SER A 131 24.91 -1.34 5.26
N THR A 132 25.56 -0.26 5.68
CA THR A 132 25.78 0.93 4.85
C THR A 132 26.47 0.58 3.52
N ASP A 133 27.49 -0.28 3.57
CA ASP A 133 28.25 -0.71 2.40
C ASP A 133 27.37 -1.42 1.36
N SER A 134 26.59 -2.41 1.80
CA SER A 134 25.64 -3.14 0.94
C SER A 134 24.60 -2.20 0.31
N LEU A 135 24.14 -1.19 1.05
CA LEU A 135 23.21 -0.18 0.55
C LEU A 135 23.86 0.75 -0.49
N ILE A 136 25.09 1.22 -0.25
CA ILE A 136 25.84 2.05 -1.22
C ILE A 136 26.05 1.29 -2.52
N MET A 137 26.41 0.00 -2.46
CA MET A 137 26.51 -0.84 -3.66
C MET A 137 25.17 -0.91 -4.42
N GLY A 138 24.05 -1.04 -3.70
CA GLY A 138 22.70 -1.00 -4.28
C GLY A 138 22.38 0.34 -4.95
N LEU A 139 22.72 1.46 -4.30
CA LEU A 139 22.58 2.81 -4.86
C LEU A 139 23.42 2.99 -6.13
N ARG A 140 24.68 2.52 -6.15
CA ARG A 140 25.53 2.56 -7.34
C ARG A 140 24.94 1.72 -8.49
N ARG A 141 24.38 0.55 -8.19
CA ARG A 141 23.67 -0.29 -9.16
C ARG A 141 22.44 0.41 -9.74
N MET A 142 21.68 1.11 -8.90
CA MET A 142 20.56 1.94 -9.36
C MET A 142 21.05 3.07 -10.27
N ALA A 143 22.05 3.83 -9.82
CA ALA A 143 22.57 4.96 -10.56
C ALA A 143 23.18 4.57 -11.91
N SER A 144 23.82 3.40 -11.97
CA SER A 144 24.39 2.87 -13.22
C SER A 144 23.31 2.49 -14.24
N ARG A 145 22.09 2.18 -13.80
CA ARG A 145 20.97 1.79 -14.69
C ARG A 145 20.02 2.94 -15.01
N ARG A 146 19.77 3.84 -14.05
CA ARG A 146 18.73 4.88 -14.13
C ARG A 146 19.27 6.31 -13.98
N GLY A 147 20.58 6.46 -13.79
CA GLY A 147 21.21 7.73 -13.48
C GLY A 147 21.20 8.05 -11.98
N TRP A 148 22.18 8.81 -11.52
CA TRP A 148 22.31 9.18 -10.11
C TRP A 148 21.19 10.14 -9.68
N PRO A 149 20.44 9.88 -8.59
CA PRO A 149 19.29 10.71 -8.20
C PRO A 149 19.70 12.11 -7.75
N ALA A 150 18.93 13.14 -8.11
CA ALA A 150 19.15 14.49 -7.58
C ALA A 150 18.61 14.59 -6.15
N HIS A 151 17.45 13.99 -5.87
CA HIS A 151 16.85 14.01 -4.55
C HIS A 151 16.47 12.58 -4.12
N LEU A 152 16.96 12.18 -2.95
CA LEU A 152 16.63 10.90 -2.31
C LEU A 152 15.72 11.11 -1.11
N TYR A 153 14.72 10.25 -0.95
CA TYR A 153 13.79 10.23 0.17
C TYR A 153 13.84 8.88 0.86
N SER A 154 13.97 8.85 2.18
CA SER A 154 13.97 7.59 2.94
C SER A 154 13.41 7.77 4.35
N ASP A 155 13.15 6.66 5.02
CA ASP A 155 12.93 6.66 6.46
C ASP A 155 14.25 6.89 7.23
N ASN A 156 14.16 6.95 8.56
CA ASN A 156 15.30 7.18 9.47
C ASN A 156 16.09 5.90 9.80
N GLY A 157 16.11 4.88 8.93
CA GLY A 157 16.92 3.69 9.11
C GLY A 157 18.41 4.02 9.32
N THR A 158 19.06 3.32 10.24
CA THR A 158 20.46 3.58 10.63
C THR A 158 21.44 3.36 9.48
N ASN A 159 21.18 2.36 8.64
CA ASN A 159 21.94 2.09 7.42
C ASN A 159 21.78 3.19 6.37
N LEU A 160 20.59 3.78 6.24
CA LEU A 160 20.31 4.91 5.34
C LEU A 160 21.01 6.18 5.81
N ARG A 161 20.96 6.46 7.12
CA ARG A 161 21.72 7.54 7.76
C ARG A 161 23.23 7.36 7.58
N GLY A 162 23.72 6.14 7.75
CA GLY A 162 25.13 5.80 7.50
C GLY A 162 25.53 6.04 6.04
N ALA A 163 24.69 5.64 5.09
CA ALA A 163 24.95 5.86 3.66
C ALA A 163 24.97 7.34 3.29
N ASP A 164 24.04 8.14 3.80
CA ASP A 164 24.04 9.60 3.63
C ASP A 164 25.34 10.24 4.18
N ALA A 165 25.79 9.80 5.35
CA ALA A 165 27.03 10.29 5.95
C ALA A 165 28.27 9.93 5.11
N GLU A 166 28.39 8.69 4.63
CA GLU A 166 29.48 8.27 3.76
C GLU A 166 29.48 9.03 2.43
N LEU A 167 28.33 9.18 1.77
CA LEU A 167 28.23 9.96 0.53
C LEU A 167 28.66 11.42 0.73
N LYS A 168 28.32 12.04 1.87
CA LYS A 168 28.76 13.40 2.21
C LYS A 168 30.27 13.49 2.42
N LYS A 169 30.89 12.49 3.04
CA LYS A 169 32.36 12.44 3.20
C LYS A 169 33.07 12.37 1.85
N PHE A 170 32.65 11.46 0.98
CA PHE A 170 33.20 11.37 -0.38
C PHE A 170 33.06 12.69 -1.14
N THR A 171 31.95 13.40 -0.95
CA THR A 171 31.72 14.71 -1.56
C THR A 171 32.70 15.77 -1.04
N SER A 172 33.09 15.73 0.24
CA SER A 172 34.04 16.68 0.83
C SER A 172 35.50 16.40 0.52
N GLU A 173 35.85 15.17 0.15
CA GLU A 173 37.23 14.74 -0.16
C GLU A 173 37.61 14.96 -1.64
N LEU A 174 36.64 15.25 -2.50
CA LEU A 174 36.87 15.52 -3.93
C LEU A 174 37.39 16.95 -4.13
N ASP A 175 38.55 17.06 -4.79
CA ASP A 175 39.28 18.31 -5.04
C ASP A 175 38.59 19.20 -6.09
N GLU A 176 38.78 20.52 -5.99
CA GLU A 176 38.01 21.55 -6.72
C GLU A 176 38.11 21.42 -8.26
N GLN A 177 39.22 20.86 -8.75
CA GLN A 177 39.45 20.60 -10.18
C GLN A 177 38.81 19.30 -10.70
N SER A 178 38.55 18.32 -9.82
CA SER A 178 37.82 17.08 -10.17
C SER A 178 36.28 17.28 -10.15
N MET A 179 35.83 18.41 -9.60
CA MET A 179 34.41 18.74 -9.40
C MET A 179 33.61 18.92 -10.70
N GLN A 180 34.25 19.33 -11.81
CA GLN A 180 33.55 19.53 -13.08
C GLN A 180 33.07 18.22 -13.74
N THR A 181 33.72 17.10 -13.45
CA THR A 181 33.36 15.77 -13.99
C THR A 181 32.43 15.00 -13.05
N ALA A 182 32.42 15.32 -11.76
CA ALA A 182 31.66 14.65 -10.70
C ALA A 182 30.28 15.27 -10.38
N VAL A 183 29.75 16.10 -11.28
CA VAL A 183 28.51 16.89 -11.10
C VAL A 183 27.28 16.06 -10.68
N SER A 184 27.29 14.74 -10.93
CA SER A 184 26.18 13.85 -10.54
C SER A 184 26.13 13.55 -9.04
N ILE A 185 27.28 13.37 -8.35
CA ILE A 185 27.31 12.97 -6.94
C ILE A 185 27.17 14.18 -6.00
N HIS A 186 27.73 15.33 -6.37
CA HIS A 186 27.76 16.54 -5.54
C HIS A 186 26.38 17.17 -5.26
N GLY A 187 25.34 16.80 -6.02
CA GLY A 187 24.02 17.45 -5.95
C GLY A 187 22.94 16.67 -5.21
N THR A 188 23.23 15.48 -4.66
CA THR A 188 22.14 14.66 -4.11
C THR A 188 21.65 15.14 -2.77
N ARG A 189 20.47 15.75 -2.77
CA ARG A 189 19.76 16.11 -1.55
C ARG A 189 19.06 14.89 -0.97
N TRP A 190 19.59 14.36 0.13
CA TRP A 190 18.92 13.30 0.88
C TRP A 190 18.00 13.90 1.94
N THR A 191 16.70 13.62 1.84
CA THR A 191 15.66 14.04 2.78
C THR A 191 15.12 12.84 3.55
N PHE A 192 15.18 12.92 4.88
CA PHE A 192 14.65 11.89 5.76
C PHE A 192 13.22 12.25 6.16
N ILE A 193 12.27 11.37 5.81
CA ILE A 193 10.85 11.61 6.06
C ILE A 193 10.57 11.43 7.56
N PRO A 194 9.82 12.34 8.21
CA PRO A 194 9.40 12.16 9.59
C PRO A 194 8.56 10.88 9.74
N PRO A 195 8.70 10.13 10.84
CA PRO A 195 7.85 8.98 11.10
C PRO A 195 6.36 9.38 11.07
N ALA A 196 5.53 8.60 10.38
CA ALA A 196 4.09 8.81 10.24
C ALA A 196 3.67 10.11 9.50
N SER A 197 4.32 10.45 8.38
CA SER A 197 3.91 11.58 7.52
C SER A 197 3.13 11.13 6.25
N PRO A 198 1.80 10.92 6.33
CA PRO A 198 0.99 10.39 5.22
C PRO A 198 0.95 11.32 3.98
N HIS A 199 1.28 12.60 4.12
CA HIS A 199 1.28 13.60 3.04
C HIS A 199 2.34 13.34 1.97
N TRP A 200 3.49 12.75 2.34
CA TRP A 200 4.54 12.44 1.38
C TRP A 200 4.23 11.20 0.53
N GLY A 201 3.28 10.36 0.97
CA GLY A 201 3.36 8.92 0.79
C GLY A 201 2.22 8.21 0.06
N GLY A 202 0.98 8.70 0.18
CA GLY A 202 -0.20 7.83 0.15
C GLY A 202 -0.31 6.79 -0.97
N ALA A 203 -0.04 7.15 -2.23
CA ALA A 203 -0.18 6.21 -3.36
C ALA A 203 1.06 5.33 -3.59
N TRP A 204 2.27 5.89 -3.46
CA TRP A 204 3.50 5.13 -3.68
C TRP A 204 3.86 4.26 -2.47
N GLU A 205 3.57 4.71 -1.23
CA GLU A 205 3.73 3.88 -0.04
C GLU A 205 2.82 2.65 -0.09
N ARG A 206 1.60 2.81 -0.61
CA ARG A 206 0.70 1.69 -0.87
C ARG A 206 1.29 0.72 -1.90
N LEU A 207 1.82 1.24 -3.01
CA LEU A 207 2.51 0.43 -4.02
C LEU A 207 3.73 -0.31 -3.46
N ILE A 208 4.60 0.36 -2.72
CA ILE A 208 5.79 -0.29 -2.14
C ILE A 208 5.38 -1.34 -1.12
N ARG A 209 4.44 -1.00 -0.23
CA ARG A 209 3.92 -1.93 0.78
C ARG A 209 3.35 -3.17 0.13
N SER A 210 2.59 -3.00 -0.95
CA SER A 210 1.95 -4.12 -1.63
C SER A 210 2.96 -5.03 -2.31
N VAL A 211 3.94 -4.48 -3.04
CA VAL A 211 5.06 -5.25 -3.61
C VAL A 211 5.79 -6.06 -2.52
N LYS A 212 6.08 -5.44 -1.36
CA LYS A 212 6.74 -6.13 -0.23
C LYS A 212 5.88 -7.25 0.35
N VAL A 213 4.57 -7.03 0.53
CA VAL A 213 3.64 -8.03 1.08
C VAL A 213 3.52 -9.20 0.11
N THR A 214 3.29 -8.95 -1.17
CA THR A 214 3.17 -10.01 -2.18
C THR A 214 4.47 -10.80 -2.29
N LEU A 215 5.64 -10.15 -2.33
CA LEU A 215 6.94 -10.84 -2.32
C LEU A 215 7.14 -11.70 -1.08
N ARG A 216 6.78 -11.18 0.10
CA ARG A 216 6.89 -11.95 1.37
C ARG A 216 6.06 -13.22 1.31
N VAL A 217 4.86 -13.17 0.75
CA VAL A 217 3.99 -14.36 0.65
C VAL A 217 4.52 -15.33 -0.39
N VAL A 218 4.93 -14.84 -1.57
CA VAL A 218 5.51 -15.67 -2.64
C VAL A 218 6.79 -16.39 -2.17
N LEU A 219 7.57 -15.76 -1.28
CA LEU A 219 8.85 -16.27 -0.78
C LEU A 219 8.79 -16.90 0.63
N LYS A 220 7.64 -16.89 1.32
CA LYS A 220 7.53 -17.17 2.78
C LYS A 220 8.25 -18.42 3.27
N GLU A 221 8.19 -19.50 2.50
CA GLU A 221 8.77 -20.81 2.85
C GLU A 221 9.82 -21.27 1.82
N ARG A 222 10.31 -20.35 1.00
CA ARG A 222 11.21 -20.64 -0.11
C ARG A 222 12.52 -19.91 0.12
N ALA A 223 13.61 -20.65 -0.04
CA ALA A 223 14.94 -20.07 -0.05
C ALA A 223 15.59 -20.26 -1.43
N PRO A 224 15.21 -19.44 -2.43
CA PRO A 224 15.77 -19.52 -3.77
C PRO A 224 17.29 -19.30 -3.75
N ARG A 225 17.97 -19.70 -4.83
CA ARG A 225 19.35 -19.27 -5.05
C ARG A 225 19.40 -17.76 -5.29
N GLU A 226 20.54 -17.15 -5.02
CA GLU A 226 20.74 -15.70 -5.14
C GLU A 226 20.49 -15.19 -6.57
N GLU A 227 20.92 -15.93 -7.58
CA GLU A 227 20.63 -15.64 -9.00
C GLU A 227 19.13 -15.66 -9.29
N LEU A 228 18.41 -16.68 -8.80
CA LEU A 228 16.96 -16.81 -8.98
C LEU A 228 16.22 -15.65 -8.30
N LEU A 229 16.63 -15.28 -7.09
CA LEU A 229 16.03 -14.13 -6.38
C LEU A 229 16.24 -12.84 -7.15
N THR A 230 17.44 -12.61 -7.68
CA THR A 230 17.78 -11.43 -8.46
C THR A 230 16.93 -11.36 -9.74
N THR A 231 16.77 -12.48 -10.44
CA THR A 231 15.90 -12.58 -11.61
C THR A 231 14.43 -12.34 -11.26
N LEU A 232 13.93 -12.92 -10.15
CA LEU A 232 12.57 -12.69 -9.69
C LEU A 232 12.30 -11.21 -9.40
N LEU A 233 13.22 -10.50 -8.75
CA LEU A 233 13.05 -9.08 -8.48
C LEU A 233 12.99 -8.24 -9.78
N ALA A 234 13.77 -8.61 -10.80
CA ALA A 234 13.71 -7.96 -12.11
C ALA A 234 12.37 -8.22 -12.84
N GLU A 235 11.83 -9.44 -12.74
CA GLU A 235 10.50 -9.76 -13.27
C GLU A 235 9.40 -8.98 -12.54
N VAL A 236 9.50 -8.86 -11.21
CA VAL A 236 8.57 -8.07 -10.39
C VAL A 236 8.65 -6.58 -10.75
N GLU A 237 9.84 -6.04 -10.98
CA GLU A 237 10.02 -4.68 -11.50
C GLU A 237 9.28 -4.50 -12.83
N ALA A 238 9.47 -5.41 -13.77
CA ALA A 238 8.83 -5.33 -15.08
C ALA A 238 7.30 -5.39 -14.99
N ILE A 239 6.75 -6.28 -14.14
CA ILE A 239 5.33 -6.40 -13.86
C ILE A 239 4.75 -5.08 -13.34
N VAL A 240 5.38 -4.52 -12.30
CA VAL A 240 4.89 -3.31 -11.65
C VAL A 240 5.03 -2.10 -12.55
N ASN A 241 6.08 -2.03 -13.36
CA ASN A 241 6.32 -0.93 -14.29
C ASN A 241 5.54 -1.06 -15.61
N GLY A 242 5.02 -2.25 -15.93
CA GLY A 242 4.10 -2.45 -17.06
C GLY A 242 2.68 -1.97 -16.77
N ARG A 243 2.40 -1.49 -15.56
CA ARG A 243 1.06 -1.08 -15.16
C ARG A 243 0.63 0.25 -15.80
N PRO A 244 -0.65 0.40 -16.18
CA PRO A 244 -1.18 1.68 -16.63
C PRO A 244 -1.17 2.77 -15.54
N LEU A 245 -0.83 4.00 -15.92
CA LEU A 245 -0.90 5.21 -15.09
C LEU A 245 -2.17 6.02 -15.32
N SER A 246 -2.78 5.88 -16.50
CA SER A 246 -3.95 6.63 -16.94
C SER A 246 -5.11 5.72 -17.35
N HIS A 247 -6.26 6.34 -17.64
CA HIS A 247 -7.40 5.69 -18.28
C HIS A 247 -6.99 4.99 -19.58
N VAL A 248 -7.55 3.80 -19.85
CA VAL A 248 -7.15 2.91 -20.95
C VAL A 248 -8.32 2.69 -21.89
N SER A 249 -8.46 3.51 -22.92
CA SER A 249 -9.59 3.38 -23.85
C SER A 249 -9.65 1.96 -24.48
N VAL A 250 -10.86 1.46 -24.77
CA VAL A 250 -11.09 0.15 -25.43
C VAL A 250 -11.07 0.26 -26.96
N ASP A 251 -11.18 1.47 -27.51
CA ASP A 251 -11.13 1.68 -28.96
C ASP A 251 -9.81 1.14 -29.54
N VAL A 252 -9.90 0.37 -30.62
CA VAL A 252 -8.75 -0.18 -31.34
C VAL A 252 -7.89 0.96 -31.93
N ASN A 253 -8.50 2.11 -32.20
CA ASN A 253 -7.82 3.32 -32.67
C ASN A 253 -7.31 4.22 -31.54
N SER A 254 -7.60 3.90 -30.28
CA SER A 254 -7.12 4.72 -29.16
C SER A 254 -5.67 4.42 -28.81
N GLU A 255 -4.94 5.47 -28.45
CA GLU A 255 -3.55 5.36 -28.03
C GLU A 255 -3.41 4.45 -26.80
N GLU A 256 -2.34 3.66 -26.80
CA GLU A 256 -1.99 2.76 -25.70
C GLU A 256 -1.87 3.55 -24.39
N SER A 257 -2.30 2.94 -23.28
CA SER A 257 -2.23 3.61 -21.99
C SER A 257 -0.80 3.80 -21.53
N LEU A 258 -0.52 4.99 -21.00
CA LEU A 258 0.80 5.32 -20.54
C LEU A 258 1.15 4.47 -19.31
N THR A 259 2.33 3.87 -19.31
CA THR A 259 2.86 3.04 -18.22
C THR A 259 4.21 3.59 -17.77
N PRO A 260 4.70 3.25 -16.56
CA PRO A 260 6.08 3.58 -16.20
C PRO A 260 7.11 3.07 -17.22
N ASN A 261 6.89 1.89 -17.81
CA ASN A 261 7.78 1.34 -18.85
C ASN A 261 7.85 2.24 -20.09
N HIS A 262 6.80 2.97 -20.47
CA HIS A 262 6.91 3.94 -21.57
C HIS A 262 7.98 5.00 -21.31
N PHE A 263 8.12 5.44 -20.05
CA PHE A 263 9.17 6.40 -19.68
C PHE A 263 10.56 5.76 -19.54
N LEU A 264 10.64 4.47 -19.25
CA LEU A 264 11.90 3.77 -18.99
C LEU A 264 12.50 3.07 -20.21
N LEU A 265 11.64 2.53 -21.06
CA LEU A 265 11.96 1.67 -22.20
C LEU A 265 11.45 2.25 -23.53
N GLY A 266 10.54 3.22 -23.49
CA GLY A 266 9.87 3.75 -24.68
C GLY A 266 8.64 2.96 -25.13
N SER A 267 8.26 1.91 -24.41
CA SER A 267 7.08 1.07 -24.71
C SER A 267 6.51 0.41 -23.43
N SER A 268 5.30 -0.14 -23.50
CA SER A 268 4.59 -0.72 -22.34
C SER A 268 5.18 -2.02 -21.81
N SER A 269 5.61 -2.92 -22.70
CA SER A 269 6.01 -4.28 -22.39
C SER A 269 6.94 -4.83 -23.47
N VAL A 270 8.17 -5.22 -23.08
CA VAL A 270 9.19 -5.78 -24.00
C VAL A 270 9.52 -7.24 -23.67
N ILE A 271 8.91 -7.83 -22.63
CA ILE A 271 9.29 -9.18 -22.17
C ILE A 271 8.32 -10.21 -22.76
N PRO A 272 8.77 -11.07 -23.71
CA PRO A 272 7.95 -12.14 -24.25
C PRO A 272 7.69 -13.19 -23.16
N GLN A 273 6.47 -13.74 -23.13
CA GLN A 273 6.17 -14.86 -22.25
C GLN A 273 6.83 -16.13 -22.75
N LEU A 274 7.67 -16.73 -21.90
CA LEU A 274 8.43 -17.94 -22.23
C LEU A 274 7.62 -19.22 -21.95
N GLY A 275 6.44 -19.33 -22.54
CA GLY A 275 5.55 -20.48 -22.38
C GLY A 275 4.76 -20.51 -21.07
N ASN A 276 4.05 -21.61 -20.84
CA ASN A 276 3.21 -21.81 -19.65
C ASN A 276 4.01 -22.44 -18.51
N PHE A 277 3.84 -21.93 -17.29
CA PHE A 277 4.49 -22.44 -16.07
C PHE A 277 3.47 -22.90 -15.03
N ASP A 278 3.73 -24.05 -14.42
CA ASP A 278 2.85 -24.67 -13.42
C ASP A 278 3.58 -24.94 -12.09
N ASP A 279 2.88 -25.50 -11.12
CA ASP A 279 3.48 -25.78 -9.80
C ASP A 279 4.52 -26.91 -9.84
N SER A 280 4.53 -27.75 -10.88
CA SER A 280 5.57 -28.76 -11.06
C SER A 280 6.94 -28.12 -11.35
N ASP A 281 6.94 -26.94 -11.99
CA ASP A 281 8.17 -26.18 -12.28
C ASP A 281 8.93 -25.76 -11.02
N LEU A 282 8.24 -25.65 -9.88
CA LEU A 282 8.84 -25.27 -8.60
C LEU A 282 9.80 -26.32 -8.04
N PHE A 283 9.65 -27.57 -8.48
CA PHE A 283 10.48 -28.71 -8.06
C PHE A 283 11.56 -29.06 -9.09
N LEU A 284 11.62 -28.33 -10.22
CA LEU A 284 12.61 -28.59 -11.26
C LEU A 284 14.00 -28.06 -10.88
N ARG A 285 15.04 -28.70 -11.41
CA ARG A 285 16.41 -28.16 -11.33
C ARG A 285 16.59 -26.86 -12.13
N ARG A 286 15.69 -26.59 -13.09
CA ARG A 286 15.74 -25.45 -14.01
C ARG A 286 15.33 -24.16 -13.30
N GLN A 287 16.31 -23.47 -12.71
CA GLN A 287 16.11 -22.27 -11.89
C GLN A 287 15.31 -21.15 -12.58
N TRP A 288 15.49 -20.97 -13.90
CA TRP A 288 14.77 -19.95 -14.65
C TRP A 288 13.25 -20.21 -14.70
N ARG A 289 12.82 -21.48 -14.82
CA ARG A 289 11.38 -21.83 -14.80
C ARG A 289 10.78 -21.57 -13.42
N ILE A 290 11.54 -21.82 -12.36
CA ILE A 290 11.12 -21.48 -11.00
C ILE A 290 10.93 -19.96 -10.87
N ALA A 291 11.88 -19.15 -11.38
CA ALA A 291 11.76 -17.69 -11.35
C ALA A 291 10.50 -17.21 -12.08
N GLN A 292 10.22 -17.75 -13.27
CA GLN A 292 9.02 -17.42 -14.05
C GLN A 292 7.74 -17.82 -13.32
N ARG A 293 7.68 -19.02 -12.74
CA ARG A 293 6.52 -19.46 -11.94
C ARG A 293 6.29 -18.58 -10.71
N LEU A 294 7.36 -18.17 -10.02
CA LEU A 294 7.26 -17.24 -8.89
C LEU A 294 6.77 -15.86 -9.33
N ALA A 295 7.19 -15.40 -10.51
CA ALA A 295 6.68 -14.17 -11.11
C ALA A 295 5.20 -14.28 -11.48
N ASP A 296 4.73 -15.44 -11.97
CA ASP A 296 3.30 -15.68 -12.20
C ASP A 296 2.52 -15.67 -10.88
N MET A 297 3.03 -16.31 -9.83
CA MET A 297 2.41 -16.26 -8.50
C MET A 297 2.32 -14.83 -7.96
N PHE A 298 3.36 -14.02 -8.20
CA PHE A 298 3.37 -12.60 -7.86
C PHE A 298 2.31 -11.84 -8.67
N TRP A 299 2.28 -12.01 -10.00
CA TRP A 299 1.31 -11.37 -10.90
C TRP A 299 -0.13 -11.64 -10.47
N ARG A 300 -0.49 -12.91 -10.28
CA ARG A 300 -1.85 -13.31 -9.90
C ARG A 300 -2.32 -12.59 -8.66
N ARG A 301 -1.52 -12.64 -7.59
CA ARG A 301 -1.84 -12.00 -6.32
C ARG A 301 -1.85 -10.49 -6.42
N TRP A 302 -0.89 -9.91 -7.12
CA TRP A 302 -0.77 -8.46 -7.23
C TRP A 302 -1.93 -7.86 -8.04
N VAL A 303 -2.39 -8.52 -9.10
CA VAL A 303 -3.56 -8.06 -9.87
C VAL A 303 -4.84 -8.18 -9.05
N THR A 304 -5.03 -9.27 -8.30
CA THR A 304 -6.28 -9.50 -7.54
C THR A 304 -6.36 -8.77 -6.21
N GLU A 305 -5.27 -8.76 -5.45
CA GLU A 305 -5.24 -8.28 -4.07
C GLU A 305 -4.82 -6.81 -3.97
N VAL A 306 -4.06 -6.30 -4.95
CA VAL A 306 -3.32 -5.03 -4.79
C VAL A 306 -3.80 -3.95 -5.76
N LEU A 307 -4.01 -4.28 -7.03
CA LEU A 307 -4.45 -3.31 -8.03
C LEU A 307 -5.72 -2.54 -7.60
N PRO A 308 -6.76 -3.20 -7.02
CA PRO A 308 -7.98 -2.49 -6.60
C PRO A 308 -7.74 -1.46 -5.49
N GLU A 309 -6.74 -1.69 -4.61
CA GLU A 309 -6.39 -0.78 -3.52
C GLU A 309 -5.54 0.42 -3.97
N MET A 310 -4.93 0.33 -5.15
CA MET A 310 -4.10 1.38 -5.74
C MET A 310 -4.91 2.47 -6.45
N ILE A 311 -6.10 2.12 -6.95
CA ILE A 311 -7.03 3.09 -7.53
C ILE A 311 -7.55 3.97 -6.37
N PRO A 312 -7.42 5.31 -6.45
CA PRO A 312 -7.90 6.17 -5.39
C PRO A 312 -9.42 6.03 -5.24
N ARG A 313 -9.89 5.34 -4.20
CA ARG A 313 -11.24 5.55 -3.68
C ARG A 313 -11.29 7.00 -3.18
N GLN A 314 -12.04 7.86 -3.86
CA GLN A 314 -12.32 9.19 -3.32
C GLN A 314 -12.94 9.00 -1.94
N LYS A 315 -12.37 9.65 -0.91
CA LYS A 315 -12.91 9.57 0.44
C LYS A 315 -14.39 9.96 0.39
N TRP A 316 -15.21 9.13 1.04
CA TRP A 316 -16.62 9.18 1.45
C TRP A 316 -17.18 10.54 1.92
N THR A 317 -16.77 11.65 1.33
CA THR A 317 -17.08 13.02 1.75
C THR A 317 -17.77 13.83 0.67
N GLN A 318 -18.02 13.25 -0.51
CA GLN A 318 -18.94 13.78 -1.51
C GLN A 318 -19.79 12.63 -2.05
N ASP A 319 -21.10 12.84 -2.16
CA ASP A 319 -22.09 11.96 -2.81
C ASP A 319 -21.83 11.85 -4.33
N SER A 320 -20.60 11.50 -4.71
CA SER A 320 -20.14 11.43 -6.10
C SER A 320 -19.65 10.03 -6.44
N GLU A 321 -20.41 9.01 -6.05
CA GLU A 321 -20.37 7.72 -6.75
C GLU A 321 -21.55 7.69 -7.70
N ARG A 322 -21.27 7.96 -8.98
CA ARG A 322 -22.07 7.36 -10.04
C ARG A 322 -21.74 5.86 -9.95
N PRO A 323 -22.67 4.98 -9.56
CA PRO A 323 -22.41 3.54 -9.61
C PRO A 323 -21.99 3.16 -11.03
N LEU A 324 -21.12 2.17 -11.17
CA LEU A 324 -20.66 1.69 -12.48
C LEU A 324 -21.87 1.47 -13.40
N GLN A 325 -21.85 2.10 -14.57
CA GLN A 325 -22.94 2.05 -15.53
C GLN A 325 -22.55 1.25 -16.75
N VAL A 326 -23.57 0.76 -17.45
CA VAL A 326 -23.42 0.25 -18.81
C VAL A 326 -22.70 1.30 -19.66
N GLY A 327 -21.61 0.90 -20.32
CA GLY A 327 -20.73 1.78 -21.09
C GLY A 327 -19.50 2.28 -20.34
N ASP A 328 -19.36 2.06 -19.03
CA ASP A 328 -18.14 2.43 -18.31
C ASP A 328 -16.98 1.49 -18.64
N LEU A 329 -15.79 2.06 -18.76
CA LEU A 329 -14.55 1.35 -19.02
C LEU A 329 -13.94 0.80 -17.73
N VAL A 330 -13.57 -0.48 -17.73
CA VAL A 330 -12.96 -1.13 -16.57
C VAL A 330 -11.72 -1.97 -16.93
N PHE A 331 -10.82 -2.13 -15.95
CA PHE A 331 -9.80 -3.16 -15.98
C PHE A 331 -10.36 -4.48 -15.47
N ILE A 332 -10.03 -5.56 -16.16
CA ILE A 332 -10.40 -6.90 -15.73
C ILE A 332 -9.26 -7.44 -14.86
N ALA A 333 -9.50 -7.53 -13.55
CA ALA A 333 -8.58 -8.18 -12.63
C ALA A 333 -8.72 -9.72 -12.73
N ASP A 334 -8.37 -10.29 -13.88
CA ASP A 334 -8.42 -11.74 -14.10
C ASP A 334 -7.09 -12.39 -13.65
N PRO A 335 -7.07 -13.22 -12.59
CA PRO A 335 -5.88 -13.96 -12.19
C PRO A 335 -5.41 -14.99 -13.22
N ASN A 336 -6.24 -15.37 -14.18
CA ASN A 336 -5.87 -16.28 -15.26
C ASN A 336 -5.31 -15.55 -16.48
N ALA A 337 -5.38 -14.22 -16.52
CA ALA A 337 -4.80 -13.44 -17.60
C ALA A 337 -3.28 -13.63 -17.66
N PRO A 338 -2.69 -13.69 -18.88
CA PRO A 338 -1.24 -13.82 -19.01
C PRO A 338 -0.52 -12.63 -18.34
N ARG A 339 0.63 -12.90 -17.70
CA ARG A 339 1.46 -11.88 -17.03
C ARG A 339 1.82 -10.69 -17.94
N ASN A 340 1.80 -9.48 -17.39
CA ASN A 340 2.06 -8.22 -18.10
C ASN A 340 1.01 -7.88 -19.18
N ILE A 341 -0.11 -8.59 -19.23
CA ILE A 341 -1.26 -8.24 -20.06
C ILE A 341 -2.34 -7.64 -19.17
N TRP A 342 -2.84 -6.49 -19.58
CA TRP A 342 -3.86 -5.74 -18.85
C TRP A 342 -5.18 -5.79 -19.61
N PRO A 343 -5.99 -6.85 -19.42
CA PRO A 343 -7.27 -6.97 -20.12
C PRO A 343 -8.21 -5.83 -19.73
N ARG A 344 -8.85 -5.26 -20.76
CA ARG A 344 -9.75 -4.11 -20.67
C ARG A 344 -11.14 -4.52 -21.16
N GLY A 345 -12.18 -3.98 -20.55
CA GLY A 345 -13.58 -4.27 -20.91
C GLY A 345 -14.49 -3.04 -20.79
N ILE A 346 -15.62 -3.10 -21.48
CA ILE A 346 -16.74 -2.16 -21.33
C ILE A 346 -17.86 -2.92 -20.61
N ILE A 347 -18.50 -2.28 -19.64
CA ILE A 347 -19.64 -2.86 -18.95
C ILE A 347 -20.84 -2.93 -19.92
N GLU A 348 -21.30 -4.13 -20.25
CA GLU A 348 -22.49 -4.33 -21.10
C GLU A 348 -23.79 -4.33 -20.28
N GLU A 349 -23.76 -4.96 -19.10
CA GLU A 349 -24.92 -5.07 -18.20
C GLU A 349 -24.46 -5.04 -16.73
N VAL A 350 -25.30 -4.47 -15.85
CA VAL A 350 -25.04 -4.33 -14.41
C VAL A 350 -26.15 -5.06 -13.63
N PHE A 351 -25.78 -6.02 -12.80
CA PHE A 351 -26.72 -6.78 -11.97
C PHE A 351 -26.55 -6.48 -10.47
N LEU A 352 -27.61 -5.99 -9.83
CA LEU A 352 -27.67 -5.75 -8.39
C LEU A 352 -28.22 -7.00 -7.67
N VAL A 353 -27.43 -7.62 -6.79
CA VAL A 353 -27.86 -8.79 -6.00
C VAL A 353 -28.25 -8.37 -4.59
N LYS A 354 -29.45 -8.79 -4.13
CA LYS A 354 -30.04 -8.42 -2.83
C LYS A 354 -29.53 -9.20 -1.61
N THR A 355 -28.52 -10.05 -1.78
CA THR A 355 -27.98 -10.88 -0.70
C THR A 355 -26.49 -11.04 -0.89
N VAL A 356 -25.72 -10.45 0.03
CA VAL A 356 -24.26 -10.30 0.03
C VAL A 356 -23.80 -9.37 -1.09
N GLU A 357 -23.13 -8.26 -0.72
CA GLU A 357 -22.65 -7.17 -1.59
C GLU A 357 -21.70 -7.69 -2.68
N CYS A 358 -22.28 -8.18 -3.79
CA CYS A 358 -21.57 -8.63 -4.98
C CYS A 358 -22.32 -8.13 -6.22
N GLU A 359 -21.61 -7.40 -7.09
CA GLU A 359 -22.10 -6.99 -8.41
C GLU A 359 -21.60 -8.00 -9.46
N TRP A 360 -22.49 -8.43 -10.34
CA TRP A 360 -22.13 -9.31 -11.47
C TRP A 360 -22.07 -8.49 -12.75
N PHE A 361 -21.06 -8.76 -13.57
CA PHE A 361 -20.91 -8.16 -14.89
C PHE A 361 -20.66 -9.25 -15.93
N GLN A 362 -21.34 -9.12 -17.08
CA GLN A 362 -21.20 -10.00 -18.24
C GLN A 362 -20.32 -9.31 -19.29
N PHE A 363 -19.36 -10.04 -19.85
CA PHE A 363 -18.52 -9.60 -20.97
C PHE A 363 -18.34 -10.75 -21.96
N GLU A 364 -18.70 -10.58 -23.23
CA GLU A 364 -18.40 -11.54 -24.33
C GLU A 364 -18.55 -13.03 -23.94
N ARG A 365 -19.63 -13.39 -23.22
CA ARG A 365 -19.96 -14.75 -22.71
C ARG A 365 -19.13 -15.29 -21.53
N ASN A 366 -18.28 -14.48 -20.89
CA ASN A 366 -17.59 -14.80 -19.65
C ASN A 366 -18.08 -13.93 -18.47
N TRP A 367 -18.08 -14.52 -17.27
CA TRP A 367 -18.54 -13.89 -16.03
C TRP A 367 -17.35 -13.44 -15.19
N VAL A 368 -17.33 -12.19 -14.72
CA VAL A 368 -16.29 -11.68 -13.82
C VAL A 368 -16.91 -11.22 -12.51
N VAL A 369 -16.30 -11.63 -11.40
CA VAL A 369 -16.72 -11.28 -10.03
C VAL A 369 -15.81 -10.18 -9.49
N LEU A 370 -16.36 -9.02 -9.18
CA LEU A 370 -15.72 -8.05 -8.28
C LEU A 370 -16.16 -8.39 -6.86
N ARG A 371 -15.31 -9.08 -6.12
CA ARG A 371 -15.53 -9.36 -4.70
C ARG A 371 -15.18 -8.10 -3.91
N ASP A 372 -16.14 -7.52 -3.20
CA ASP A 372 -15.83 -6.51 -2.21
C ASP A 372 -15.08 -7.18 -1.05
N LEU A 373 -13.84 -6.72 -0.78
CA LEU A 373 -13.01 -7.20 0.32
C LEU A 373 -13.49 -6.55 1.63
N LEU A 374 -14.64 -7.01 2.12
CA LEU A 374 -15.01 -6.87 3.52
C LEU A 374 -15.43 -8.24 4.04
N LEU A 375 -14.47 -8.95 4.65
CA LEU A 375 -14.69 -9.84 5.79
C LEU A 375 -13.36 -10.50 6.20
N GLU A 376 -12.63 -9.84 7.11
CA GLU A 376 -11.96 -10.55 8.19
C GLU A 376 -12.55 -10.05 9.51
N SER A 377 -13.46 -10.86 10.05
CA SER A 377 -13.52 -11.33 11.44
C SER A 377 -14.97 -11.49 11.88
N LEU A 378 -15.44 -12.73 11.99
CA LEU A 378 -16.03 -13.26 13.22
C LEU A 378 -16.28 -14.77 13.07
N GLU A 379 -15.81 -15.49 14.08
CA GLU A 379 -15.81 -16.94 14.29
C GLU A 379 -17.21 -17.58 14.38
N PHE A 380 -17.19 -18.92 14.38
CA PHE A 380 -18.17 -19.91 14.88
C PHE A 380 -18.90 -20.76 13.83
N LEU A 381 -18.28 -21.88 13.46
CA LEU A 381 -18.64 -23.22 13.96
C LEU A 381 -17.47 -24.20 13.79
#